data_AF-A0A800JF44-F1
#
_entry.id   AF-A0A800JF44-F1
#
_cell.length_a   1.000
_cell.length_b   1.000
_cell.length_c   1.000
_cell.angle_alpha   90.00
_cell.angle_beta   90.00
_cell.angle_gamma   90.00
#
_symmetry.space_group_name_H-M   'P 1'
#
loop_
_entity.id
_entity.type
_entity.pdbx_description
1 polymer ?
#
loop_
_entity_poly.entity_id
_entity_poly.type
_entity_poly.pdbx_seq_one_letter_code
_entity_poly.pdbx_strand_id
1 'polypeptide(L)'
;MAHKQQSKAGFTLPEVLVAVAILALVMTMVFGVFGSLLTATRTGVETADNTQRERMALQAMADALAGASWYRQSGPGHFIAGQGAEGFSQLELVTRVPPGFWGERSLGQSPLRRVQFIVEPTHDGGHQLVLKQEALLADTNSATRMHRTVLLPQVTQFLINLRPHGADAMWQPVWDSTNALPRLARVELATHKNQKPRAKEMAVYANAASHATGAPGIGATTNIAGVVFGEGGFNIDSGSSDGRLIFLIDKSGSMRGERLAVAKRALMKTLLQMEEGSKFYIYFFNREADAMPSSAMLDATPDNINRMAEWLDTREAAGRTDPIPALNGAFGHEPTEIWLLTDGQFHPRVMDTVNQLNAGKDIKVNTLGLGDEIRGRRGEALLMIIAKENGGTYTYVNANAQPPAPQK
;
A
#
# COMPACT_ATOMS: atom_id res chain seq x y z
N MET A 1 43.05 89.22 -0.93
CA MET A 1 42.28 87.97 -1.07
C MET A 1 42.02 87.43 0.33
N ALA A 2 40.78 87.54 0.82
CA ALA A 2 40.44 87.16 2.19
C ALA A 2 40.19 85.65 2.27
N HIS A 3 41.03 84.94 3.02
CA HIS A 3 40.81 83.54 3.36
C HIS A 3 39.63 83.43 4.34
N LYS A 4 38.53 82.85 3.87
CA LYS A 4 37.36 82.52 4.69
C LYS A 4 37.72 81.30 5.56
N GLN A 5 38.15 81.52 6.80
CA GLN A 5 38.31 80.44 7.79
C GLN A 5 36.93 79.82 8.05
N GLN A 6 36.73 78.59 7.58
CA GLN A 6 35.61 77.75 8.01
C GLN A 6 35.86 77.32 9.44
N SER A 7 35.09 77.84 10.39
CA SER A 7 35.01 77.27 11.73
C SER A 7 34.39 75.88 11.62
N LYS A 8 35.19 74.83 11.83
CA LYS A 8 34.65 73.49 12.07
C LYS A 8 33.93 73.53 13.41
N ALA A 9 32.60 73.58 13.37
CA ALA A 9 31.78 73.46 14.58
C ALA A 9 32.03 72.07 15.19
N GLY A 10 32.59 72.04 16.40
CA GLY A 10 32.69 70.80 17.19
C GLY A 10 31.33 70.43 17.75
N PHE A 11 31.04 69.14 17.87
CA PHE A 11 29.80 68.66 18.48
C PHE A 11 29.70 69.14 19.93
N THR A 12 28.52 69.64 20.32
CA THR A 12 28.28 69.99 21.72
C THR A 12 28.01 68.71 22.53
N LEU A 13 28.40 68.72 23.81
CA LEU A 13 28.23 67.59 24.72
C LEU A 13 26.77 67.07 24.80
N PRO A 14 25.74 67.94 24.77
CA PRO A 14 24.34 67.52 24.67
C PRO A 14 24.00 66.78 23.36
N GLU A 15 24.54 67.21 22.21
CA GLU A 15 24.28 66.56 20.91
C GLU A 15 24.86 65.15 20.85
N VAL A 16 26.06 64.93 21.42
CA VAL A 16 26.67 63.61 21.50
C VAL A 16 25.85 62.69 22.41
N LEU A 17 25.38 63.19 23.57
CA LEU A 17 24.52 62.42 24.47
C LEU A 17 23.19 62.02 23.83
N VAL A 18 22.53 62.95 23.13
CA VAL A 18 21.28 62.67 22.42
C VAL A 18 21.50 61.67 21.28
N ALA A 19 22.56 61.82 20.51
CA ALA A 19 22.89 60.89 19.43
C ALA A 19 23.17 59.47 19.97
N VAL A 20 23.90 59.34 21.07
CA VAL A 20 24.16 58.04 21.72
C VAL A 20 22.88 57.45 22.31
N ALA A 21 22.01 58.26 22.90
CA ALA A 21 20.73 57.80 23.43
C ALA A 21 19.80 57.29 22.33
N ILE A 22 19.70 58.00 21.20
CA ILE A 22 18.93 57.57 20.04
C ILE A 22 19.53 56.29 19.44
N LEU A 23 20.86 56.23 19.28
CA LEU A 23 21.55 55.05 18.77
C LEU A 23 21.30 53.82 19.67
N ALA A 24 21.40 53.98 20.99
CA ALA A 24 21.12 52.92 21.95
C ALA A 24 19.66 52.43 21.85
N LEU A 25 18.71 53.36 21.70
CA LEU A 25 17.29 53.04 21.57
C LEU A 25 17.00 52.30 20.24
N VAL A 26 17.61 52.73 19.14
CA VAL A 26 17.52 52.05 17.83
C VAL A 26 18.15 50.66 17.90
N MET A 27 19.35 50.54 18.46
CA MET A 27 20.02 49.24 18.62
C MET A 27 19.17 48.28 19.45
N THR A 28 18.59 48.74 20.56
CA THR A 28 17.73 47.91 21.42
C THR A 28 16.49 47.41 20.66
N MET A 29 15.86 48.25 19.85
CA MET A 29 14.74 47.83 18.99
C MET A 29 15.18 46.81 17.94
N VAL A 30 16.30 47.05 17.26
CA VAL A 30 16.82 46.12 16.24
C VAL A 30 17.16 44.76 16.86
N PHE A 31 17.89 44.73 17.98
CA PHE A 31 18.18 43.49 18.70
C PHE A 31 16.92 42.80 19.20
N GLY A 32 15.91 43.55 19.66
CA GLY A 32 14.61 43.02 20.05
C GLY A 32 13.87 42.34 18.89
N VAL A 33 13.82 42.99 17.73
CA VAL A 33 13.19 42.43 16.51
C VAL A 33 13.92 41.17 16.07
N PHE A 34 15.25 41.18 15.97
CA PHE A 34 16.02 40.00 15.60
C PHE A 34 15.86 38.85 16.60
N GLY A 35 15.87 39.13 17.91
CA GLY A 35 15.62 38.14 18.95
C GLY A 35 14.23 37.51 18.84
N SER A 36 13.21 38.32 18.60
CA SER A 36 11.84 37.84 18.38
C SER A 36 11.72 36.96 17.13
N LEU A 37 12.39 37.35 16.03
CA LEU A 37 12.39 36.61 14.77
C LEU A 37 13.12 35.28 14.88
N LEU A 38 14.26 35.24 15.57
CA LEU A 38 15.01 34.00 15.82
C LEU A 38 14.21 33.04 16.70
N THR A 39 13.53 33.58 17.72
CA THR A 39 12.66 32.77 18.59
C THR A 39 11.46 32.23 17.83
N ALA A 40 10.82 33.06 16.99
CA ALA A 40 9.68 32.68 16.16
C ALA A 40 10.04 31.63 15.09
N THR A 41 11.19 31.77 14.43
CA THR A 41 11.65 30.80 13.42
C THR A 41 12.02 29.47 14.06
N ARG A 42 12.75 29.49 15.18
CA ARG A 42 13.11 28.27 15.91
C ARG A 42 11.88 27.51 16.43
N THR A 43 10.96 28.21 17.07
CA THR A 43 9.69 27.62 17.54
C THR A 43 8.83 27.11 16.38
N GLY A 44 8.83 27.81 15.24
CA GLY A 44 8.16 27.37 14.02
C GLY A 44 8.72 26.06 13.44
N VAL A 45 10.05 25.92 13.35
CA VAL A 45 10.71 24.70 12.86
C VAL A 45 10.51 23.54 13.83
N GLU A 46 10.70 23.75 15.14
CA GLU A 46 10.48 22.71 16.16
C GLU A 46 9.01 22.21 16.16
N THR A 47 8.04 23.12 16.00
CA THR A 47 6.62 22.78 15.89
C THR A 47 6.32 21.99 14.61
N ALA A 48 6.93 22.38 13.48
CA ALA A 48 6.77 21.69 12.20
C ALA A 48 7.35 20.27 12.24
N ASP A 49 8.54 20.10 12.81
CA ASP A 49 9.21 18.80 12.97
C ASP A 49 8.39 17.87 13.86
N ASN A 50 7.90 18.36 15.01
CA ASN A 50 7.04 17.57 15.89
C ASN A 50 5.75 17.16 15.18
N THR A 51 5.14 18.08 14.44
CA THR A 51 3.94 17.83 13.63
C THR A 51 4.18 16.78 12.55
N GLN A 52 5.35 16.78 11.92
CA GLN A 52 5.73 15.79 10.91
C GLN A 52 5.98 14.43 11.54
N ARG A 53 6.72 14.37 12.65
CA ARG A 53 6.95 13.12 13.39
C ARG A 53 5.66 12.47 13.84
N GLU A 54 4.70 13.25 14.33
CA GLU A 54 3.34 12.76 14.66
C GLU A 54 2.65 12.10 13.45
N ARG A 55 2.70 12.75 12.28
CA ARG A 55 2.12 12.20 11.04
C ARG A 55 2.81 10.92 10.62
N MET A 56 4.14 10.87 10.71
CA MET A 56 4.90 9.69 10.34
C MET A 56 4.70 8.53 11.32
N ALA A 57 4.54 8.81 12.62
CA ALA A 57 4.19 7.81 13.63
C ALA A 57 2.79 7.21 13.39
N LEU A 58 1.80 8.07 13.13
CA LEU A 58 0.46 7.64 12.73
C LEU A 58 0.47 6.86 11.41
N GLN A 59 1.33 7.24 10.46
CA GLN A 59 1.47 6.50 9.21
C GLN A 59 2.09 5.11 9.46
N ALA A 60 3.12 5.02 10.30
CA ALA A 60 3.73 3.74 10.68
C ALA A 60 2.71 2.77 11.31
N MET A 61 1.84 3.28 12.19
CA MET A 61 0.76 2.48 12.78
C MET A 61 -0.27 2.07 11.73
N ALA A 62 -0.64 2.96 10.80
CA ALA A 62 -1.56 2.63 9.71
C ALA A 62 -1.01 1.52 8.82
N ASP A 63 0.26 1.63 8.42
CA ASP A 63 0.90 0.63 7.57
C ASP A 63 1.02 -0.72 8.29
N ALA A 64 1.32 -0.69 9.60
CA ALA A 64 1.36 -1.91 10.42
C ALA A 64 -0.03 -2.57 10.56
N LEU A 65 -1.06 -1.80 10.89
CA LEU A 65 -2.43 -2.30 11.04
C LEU A 65 -3.03 -2.78 9.71
N ALA A 66 -2.66 -2.15 8.60
CA ALA A 66 -3.09 -2.58 7.28
C ALA A 66 -2.44 -3.91 6.84
N GLY A 67 -1.22 -4.20 7.31
CA GLY A 67 -0.49 -5.43 7.03
C GLY A 67 -0.70 -6.55 8.05
N ALA A 68 -1.63 -6.39 9.01
CA ALA A 68 -1.79 -7.32 10.13
C ALA A 68 -2.02 -8.76 9.66
N SER A 69 -1.19 -9.69 10.15
CA SER A 69 -1.23 -11.12 9.83
C SER A 69 -1.70 -11.87 11.06
N TRP A 70 -2.77 -12.66 10.91
CA TRP A 70 -3.39 -13.42 11.99
C TRP A 70 -3.32 -14.93 11.69
N TYR A 71 -2.79 -15.70 12.64
CA TYR A 71 -2.59 -17.14 12.53
C TYR A 71 -3.57 -17.87 13.46
N ARG A 72 -4.48 -18.68 12.90
CA ARG A 72 -5.57 -19.32 13.65
C ARG A 72 -5.15 -20.62 14.37
N GLN A 73 -4.00 -21.20 14.05
CA GLN A 73 -3.51 -22.44 14.67
C GLN A 73 -2.05 -22.33 15.09
N SER A 74 -1.83 -22.27 16.42
CA SER A 74 -0.59 -22.60 17.15
C SER A 74 0.67 -21.75 16.85
N GLY A 75 1.03 -20.84 17.75
CA GLY A 75 2.29 -20.04 17.73
C GLY A 75 2.05 -18.52 17.79
N PRO A 76 3.08 -17.69 18.05
CA PRO A 76 2.96 -16.37 18.68
C PRO A 76 2.41 -15.24 17.77
N GLY A 77 1.37 -15.50 16.99
CA GLY A 77 0.67 -14.55 16.12
C GLY A 77 -0.43 -13.78 16.83
N HIS A 78 -0.14 -13.22 18.01
CA HIS A 78 -1.12 -12.49 18.80
C HIS A 78 -1.24 -11.03 18.32
N PHE A 79 -2.47 -10.59 18.07
CA PHE A 79 -2.82 -9.18 18.02
C PHE A 79 -3.26 -8.80 19.43
N ILE A 80 -2.49 -7.95 20.09
CA ILE A 80 -2.77 -7.49 21.46
C ILE A 80 -2.83 -5.98 21.41
N ALA A 81 -3.95 -5.43 21.83
CA ALA A 81 -4.06 -4.00 22.08
C ALA A 81 -4.71 -3.80 23.44
N GLY A 82 -4.22 -2.84 24.20
CA GLY A 82 -4.79 -2.58 25.52
C GLY A 82 -4.02 -1.54 26.28
N GLN A 83 -4.21 -1.55 27.59
CA GLN A 83 -3.54 -0.62 28.49
C GLN A 83 -2.11 -1.08 28.76
N GLY A 84 -1.15 -0.24 28.39
CA GLY A 84 0.25 -0.34 28.75
C GLY A 84 0.56 0.40 30.06
N ALA A 85 1.83 0.75 30.25
CA ALA A 85 2.29 1.47 31.43
C ALA A 85 1.62 2.84 31.58
N GLU A 86 1.34 3.24 32.82
CA GLU A 86 0.93 4.61 33.19
C GLU A 86 -0.30 5.16 32.44
N GLY A 87 -1.22 4.28 32.01
CA GLY A 87 -2.45 4.67 31.34
C GLY A 87 -2.34 4.88 29.83
N PHE A 88 -1.14 4.72 29.25
CA PHE A 88 -0.97 4.70 27.80
C PHE A 88 -1.49 3.41 27.19
N SER A 89 -1.88 3.43 25.93
CA SER A 89 -2.15 2.20 25.19
C SER A 89 -0.85 1.51 24.75
N GLN A 90 -0.94 0.22 24.45
CA GLN A 90 0.08 -0.54 23.76
C GLN A 90 -0.55 -1.35 22.64
N LEU A 91 0.21 -1.59 21.59
CA LEU A 91 -0.20 -2.41 20.44
C LEU A 91 0.93 -3.34 20.05
N GLU A 92 0.67 -4.63 20.08
CA GLU A 92 1.54 -5.67 19.55
C GLU A 92 0.80 -6.42 18.45
N LEU A 93 1.44 -6.58 17.29
CA LEU A 93 0.93 -7.42 16.24
C LEU A 93 2.04 -8.00 15.38
N VAL A 94 1.71 -9.08 14.69
CA VAL A 94 2.50 -9.56 13.55
C VAL A 94 1.96 -8.89 12.29
N THR A 95 2.85 -8.29 11.49
CA THR A 95 2.45 -7.53 10.30
C THR A 95 3.46 -7.71 9.16
N ARG A 96 2.95 -7.65 7.93
CA ARG A 96 3.76 -7.51 6.73
C ARG A 96 3.90 -6.02 6.40
N VAL A 97 5.11 -5.49 6.53
CA VAL A 97 5.38 -4.07 6.34
C VAL A 97 5.71 -3.74 4.87
N PRO A 98 5.34 -2.55 4.36
CA PRO A 98 5.68 -2.13 3.00
C PRO A 98 7.19 -1.84 2.84
N PRO A 99 7.71 -1.80 1.60
CA PRO A 99 9.05 -1.25 1.32
C PRO A 99 9.19 0.18 1.86
N GLY A 100 10.36 0.55 2.38
CA GLY A 100 10.56 1.85 3.02
C GLY A 100 9.98 1.98 4.43
N PHE A 101 9.40 0.93 5.01
CA PHE A 101 8.96 0.95 6.41
C PHE A 101 10.13 1.08 7.38
N TRP A 102 9.88 1.70 8.53
CA TRP A 102 10.85 1.91 9.61
C TRP A 102 11.70 0.66 9.89
N GLY A 103 13.01 0.85 10.08
CA GLY A 103 13.97 -0.24 10.30
C GLY A 103 14.46 -0.94 9.02
N GLU A 104 14.21 -0.39 7.83
CA GLU A 104 14.62 -1.00 6.54
C GLU A 104 16.11 -1.32 6.44
N ARG A 105 17.00 -0.49 6.99
CA ARG A 105 18.45 -0.74 6.94
C ARG A 105 18.89 -2.08 7.53
N SER A 106 18.17 -2.58 8.53
CA SER A 106 18.50 -3.83 9.20
C SER A 106 17.47 -4.94 8.95
N LEU A 107 16.22 -4.59 8.65
CA LEU A 107 15.11 -5.53 8.49
C LEU A 107 14.54 -5.55 7.06
N GLY A 108 15.17 -4.88 6.10
CA GLY A 108 14.67 -4.74 4.72
C GLY A 108 14.42 -6.07 4.00
N GLN A 109 15.19 -7.10 4.33
CA GLN A 109 15.02 -8.46 3.80
C GLN A 109 13.91 -9.27 4.51
N SER A 110 13.37 -8.76 5.62
CA SER A 110 12.36 -9.41 6.45
C SER A 110 11.08 -8.58 6.46
N PRO A 111 10.21 -8.70 5.44
CA PRO A 111 8.97 -7.92 5.38
C PRO A 111 7.93 -8.36 6.42
N LEU A 112 8.00 -9.61 6.90
CA LEU A 112 7.15 -10.11 7.99
C LEU A 112 7.83 -9.86 9.34
N ARG A 113 7.21 -9.04 10.18
CA ARG A 113 7.79 -8.59 11.45
C ARG A 113 6.76 -8.66 12.57
N ARG A 114 7.21 -8.99 13.78
CA ARG A 114 6.49 -8.63 15.00
C ARG A 114 6.81 -7.18 15.30
N VAL A 115 5.79 -6.35 15.44
CA VAL A 115 5.93 -4.94 15.78
C VAL A 115 5.19 -4.64 17.07
N GLN A 116 5.82 -3.83 17.92
CA GLN A 116 5.26 -3.38 19.18
C GLN A 116 5.34 -1.85 19.23
N PHE A 117 4.21 -1.21 19.44
CA PHE A 117 4.12 0.21 19.74
C PHE A 117 3.84 0.35 21.23
N ILE A 118 4.82 0.89 21.94
CA ILE A 118 4.74 1.07 23.39
C ILE A 118 5.24 2.45 23.78
N VAL A 119 4.80 2.89 24.96
CA VAL A 119 5.30 4.11 25.58
C VAL A 119 6.27 3.72 26.69
N GLU A 120 7.46 4.29 26.64
CA GLU A 120 8.52 4.08 27.64
C GLU A 120 8.80 5.39 28.38
N PRO A 121 9.11 5.35 29.69
CA PRO A 121 9.60 6.52 30.39
C PRO A 121 10.99 6.92 29.86
N THR A 122 11.24 8.22 29.84
CA THR A 122 12.54 8.84 29.50
C THR A 122 13.25 9.23 30.79
N HIS A 123 14.58 9.29 30.79
CA HIS A 123 15.38 9.69 31.96
C HIS A 123 14.98 11.07 32.52
N ASP A 124 14.44 11.95 31.68
CA ASP A 124 14.00 13.30 32.05
C ASP A 124 12.58 13.35 32.66
N GLY A 125 12.00 12.19 33.01
CA GLY A 125 10.65 12.09 33.58
C GLY A 125 9.51 12.31 32.57
N GLY A 126 9.81 12.37 31.28
CA GLY A 126 8.83 12.35 30.20
C GLY A 126 8.53 10.94 29.70
N HIS A 127 7.69 10.83 28.67
CA HIS A 127 7.40 9.57 28.00
C HIS A 127 7.71 9.67 26.50
N GLN A 128 8.17 8.57 25.91
CA GLN A 128 8.46 8.49 24.48
C GLN A 128 7.72 7.30 23.85
N LEU A 129 7.24 7.49 22.62
CA LEU A 129 6.62 6.42 21.83
C LEU A 129 7.70 5.69 21.04
N VAL A 130 7.74 4.38 21.22
CA VAL A 130 8.80 3.50 20.70
C VAL A 130 8.17 2.41 19.85
N LEU A 131 8.76 2.19 18.68
CA LEU A 131 8.51 1.06 17.81
C LEU A 131 9.62 0.01 18.05
N LYS A 132 9.24 -1.13 18.63
CA LYS A 132 10.09 -2.32 18.73
C LYS A 132 9.72 -3.27 17.59
N GLN A 133 10.73 -3.82 16.92
CA GLN A 133 10.55 -4.66 15.74
C GLN A 133 11.42 -5.90 15.83
N GLU A 134 10.87 -7.03 15.42
CA GLU A 134 11.56 -8.31 15.39
C GLU A 134 11.23 -9.04 14.08
N ALA A 135 12.25 -9.56 13.40
CA ALA A 135 12.04 -10.43 12.24
C ALA A 135 11.55 -11.80 12.71
N LEU A 136 10.46 -12.31 12.12
CA LEU A 136 9.90 -13.62 12.48
C LEU A 136 10.58 -14.79 11.77
N LEU A 137 11.23 -14.53 10.64
CA LEU A 137 11.97 -15.51 9.84
C LEU A 137 13.41 -15.00 9.72
N ALA A 138 14.24 -15.33 10.71
CA ALA A 138 15.69 -15.10 10.66
C ALA A 138 16.38 -16.44 10.38
N ASP A 139 17.50 -16.41 9.64
CA ASP A 139 18.31 -17.62 9.39
C ASP A 139 18.67 -18.31 10.70
N THR A 140 18.78 -19.63 10.69
CA THR A 140 18.98 -20.51 11.87
C THR A 140 20.19 -20.17 12.75
N ASN A 141 21.08 -19.27 12.29
CA ASN A 141 22.25 -18.80 13.00
C ASN A 141 22.22 -17.30 13.38
N SER A 142 21.12 -16.59 13.10
CA SER A 142 20.96 -15.18 13.45
C SER A 142 20.17 -15.03 14.74
N ALA A 143 20.84 -14.62 15.82
CA ALA A 143 20.13 -14.23 17.05
C ALA A 143 19.09 -13.15 16.70
N THR A 144 17.81 -13.40 17.00
CA THR A 144 16.72 -12.48 16.72
C THR A 144 16.95 -11.17 17.49
N ARG A 145 17.46 -10.14 16.81
CA ARG A 145 17.71 -8.84 17.42
C ARG A 145 16.45 -8.00 17.39
N MET A 146 15.97 -7.64 18.57
CA MET A 146 14.91 -6.63 18.71
C MET A 146 15.47 -5.26 18.30
N HIS A 147 14.88 -4.67 17.28
CA HIS A 147 15.22 -3.34 16.77
C HIS A 147 14.32 -2.31 17.42
N ARG A 148 14.93 -1.31 18.08
CA ARG A 148 14.22 -0.25 18.78
C ARG A 148 14.36 1.06 18.02
N THR A 149 13.22 1.68 17.70
CA THR A 149 13.17 2.99 17.04
C THR A 149 12.28 3.94 17.83
N VAL A 150 12.78 5.13 18.17
CA VAL A 150 11.96 6.18 18.81
C VAL A 150 11.17 6.89 17.72
N LEU A 151 9.84 6.78 17.77
CA LEU A 151 8.95 7.46 16.82
C LEU A 151 8.66 8.89 17.28
N LEU A 152 8.30 9.05 18.55
CA LEU A 152 8.07 10.34 19.19
C LEU A 152 8.90 10.44 20.47
N PRO A 153 9.77 11.45 20.59
CA PRO A 153 10.61 11.62 21.77
C PRO A 153 9.81 12.10 23.00
N GLN A 154 8.64 12.71 22.78
CA GLN A 154 7.72 13.15 23.82
C GLN A 154 6.30 12.77 23.46
N VAL A 155 5.59 12.13 24.39
CA VAL A 155 4.18 11.78 24.28
C VAL A 155 3.48 12.06 25.62
N THR A 156 2.31 12.65 25.54
CA THR A 156 1.44 12.92 26.70
C THR A 156 0.14 12.14 26.62
N GLN A 157 -0.28 11.75 25.41
CA GLN A 157 -1.41 10.87 25.19
C GLN A 157 -1.10 9.91 24.05
N PHE A 158 -1.34 8.63 24.29
CA PHE A 158 -1.38 7.60 23.27
C PHE A 158 -2.50 6.64 23.62
N LEU A 159 -3.61 6.72 22.89
CA LEU A 159 -4.79 5.89 23.11
C LEU A 159 -5.14 5.12 21.84
N ILE A 160 -5.53 3.87 22.00
CA ILE A 160 -6.04 3.02 20.92
C ILE A 160 -7.41 2.50 21.33
N ASN A 161 -8.41 2.83 20.51
CA ASN A 161 -9.74 2.25 20.61
C ASN A 161 -10.00 1.37 19.38
N LEU A 162 -10.58 0.21 19.58
CA LEU A 162 -10.80 -0.79 18.55
C LEU A 162 -12.28 -1.07 18.41
N ARG A 163 -12.74 -1.37 17.19
CA ARG A 163 -14.15 -1.68 16.92
C ARG A 163 -14.28 -3.06 16.27
N PRO A 164 -15.13 -3.97 16.81
CA PRO A 164 -15.44 -5.25 16.19
C PRO A 164 -16.20 -5.14 14.86
N HIS A 165 -16.41 -6.29 14.21
CA HIS A 165 -17.43 -6.43 13.17
C HIS A 165 -18.85 -6.42 13.77
N GLY A 166 -19.78 -5.75 13.10
CA GLY A 166 -21.19 -5.65 13.50
C GLY A 166 -21.73 -4.23 13.34
N ALA A 167 -23.00 -4.09 12.95
CA ALA A 167 -23.64 -2.77 12.81
C ALA A 167 -23.66 -2.00 14.14
N ASP A 168 -23.94 -2.70 15.24
CA ASP A 168 -24.03 -2.15 16.61
C ASP A 168 -22.74 -2.32 17.44
N ALA A 169 -21.63 -2.68 16.79
CA ALA A 169 -20.37 -2.93 17.49
C ALA A 169 -19.83 -1.64 18.14
N MET A 170 -19.56 -1.68 19.45
CA MET A 170 -19.03 -0.56 20.23
C MET A 170 -17.51 -0.48 20.17
N TRP A 171 -16.98 0.73 20.41
CA TRP A 171 -15.54 0.94 20.57
C TRP A 171 -15.07 0.42 21.93
N GLN A 172 -13.95 -0.31 21.94
CA GLN A 172 -13.34 -0.88 23.13
C GLN A 172 -11.84 -0.51 23.21
N PRO A 173 -11.33 -0.14 24.39
CA PRO A 173 -9.93 0.25 24.58
C PRO A 173 -8.96 -0.94 24.70
N VAL A 174 -9.51 -2.16 24.84
CA VAL A 174 -8.74 -3.39 25.03
C VAL A 174 -9.23 -4.44 24.03
N TRP A 175 -8.29 -5.21 23.49
CA TRP A 175 -8.50 -6.32 22.59
C TRP A 175 -7.53 -7.44 22.92
N ASP A 176 -8.05 -8.41 23.66
CA ASP A 176 -7.39 -9.64 24.12
C ASP A 176 -7.99 -10.89 23.45
N SER A 177 -8.95 -10.70 22.53
CA SER A 177 -9.66 -11.78 21.87
C SER A 177 -8.74 -12.54 20.91
N THR A 178 -8.43 -13.78 21.26
CA THR A 178 -7.57 -14.69 20.47
C THR A 178 -8.17 -15.11 19.13
N ASN A 179 -9.50 -15.00 18.99
CA ASN A 179 -10.25 -15.58 17.87
C ASN A 179 -10.77 -14.59 16.82
N ALA A 180 -10.51 -13.28 16.97
CA ALA A 180 -10.98 -12.27 16.04
C ALA A 180 -10.06 -11.04 16.00
N LEU A 181 -9.92 -10.44 14.82
CA LEU A 181 -9.31 -9.12 14.66
C LEU A 181 -10.38 -8.01 14.72
N PRO A 182 -10.04 -6.81 15.21
CA PRO A 182 -10.92 -5.67 15.10
C PRO A 182 -11.06 -5.25 13.63
N ARG A 183 -12.16 -4.58 13.28
CA ARG A 183 -12.39 -4.02 11.94
C ARG A 183 -11.74 -2.64 11.79
N LEU A 184 -11.85 -1.83 12.82
CA LEU A 184 -11.32 -0.46 12.85
C LEU A 184 -10.46 -0.26 14.09
N ALA A 185 -9.43 0.55 13.94
CA ALA A 185 -8.62 1.07 15.01
C ALA A 185 -8.60 2.59 14.95
N ARG A 186 -8.92 3.23 16.07
CA ARG A 186 -8.82 4.67 16.27
C ARG A 186 -7.65 4.94 17.19
N VAL A 187 -6.63 5.58 16.65
CA VAL A 187 -5.42 5.97 17.39
C VAL A 187 -5.48 7.46 17.69
N GLU A 188 -5.24 7.83 18.94
CA GLU A 188 -5.14 9.22 19.39
C GLU A 188 -3.75 9.49 19.95
N LEU A 189 -3.09 10.54 19.44
CA LEU A 189 -1.72 10.91 19.82
C LEU A 189 -1.63 12.40 20.17
N ALA A 190 -0.95 12.72 21.27
CA ALA A 190 -0.60 14.08 21.67
C ALA A 190 0.82 14.14 22.24
N THR A 191 1.56 15.21 21.91
CA THR A 191 2.96 15.41 22.31
C THR A 191 3.11 16.38 23.48
N HIS A 192 2.10 17.19 23.79
CA HIS A 192 2.11 18.15 24.91
C HIS A 192 0.75 18.28 25.60
N LYS A 193 0.76 18.61 26.91
CA LYS A 193 -0.39 18.51 27.84
C LYS A 193 -1.67 19.26 27.45
N ASN A 194 -1.60 20.26 26.57
CA ASN A 194 -2.75 21.06 26.13
C ASN A 194 -3.03 20.96 24.62
N GLN A 195 -2.38 20.02 23.93
CA GLN A 195 -2.64 19.77 22.52
C GLN A 195 -3.99 19.07 22.36
N LYS A 196 -4.80 19.48 21.39
CA LYS A 196 -5.92 18.64 20.93
C LYS A 196 -5.32 17.36 20.33
N PRO A 197 -5.63 16.16 20.85
CA PRO A 197 -5.07 14.92 20.34
C PRO A 197 -5.40 14.74 18.86
N ARG A 198 -4.42 14.27 18.09
CA ARG A 198 -4.65 13.84 16.71
C ARG A 198 -5.21 12.44 16.70
N ALA A 199 -6.49 12.35 16.39
CA ALA A 199 -7.19 11.10 16.17
C ALA A 199 -7.10 10.69 14.68
N LYS A 200 -6.79 9.43 14.41
CA LYS A 200 -6.88 8.84 13.07
C LYS A 200 -7.55 7.46 13.18
N GLU A 201 -8.62 7.28 12.41
CA GLU A 201 -9.28 6.00 12.25
C GLU A 201 -8.66 5.24 11.07
N MET A 202 -8.42 3.96 11.27
CA MET A 202 -7.68 3.09 10.38
C MET A 202 -8.43 1.77 10.25
N ALA A 203 -8.52 1.26 9.03
CA ALA A 203 -9.00 -0.10 8.81
C ALA A 203 -7.92 -1.10 9.23
N VAL A 204 -8.33 -2.14 9.95
CA VAL A 204 -7.48 -3.28 10.28
C VAL A 204 -7.84 -4.40 9.33
N TYR A 205 -6.89 -4.82 8.51
CA TYR A 205 -7.11 -5.88 7.53
C TYR A 205 -6.54 -7.19 8.05
N ALA A 206 -7.34 -8.25 8.01
CA ALA A 206 -6.92 -9.58 8.42
C ALA A 206 -6.28 -10.33 7.24
N ASN A 207 -4.95 -10.44 7.23
CA ASN A 207 -4.27 -11.44 6.42
C ASN A 207 -4.28 -12.76 7.19
N ALA A 208 -5.30 -13.58 6.98
CA ALA A 208 -5.31 -14.97 7.46
C ALA A 208 -4.18 -15.73 6.75
N ALA A 209 -3.16 -16.15 7.49
CA ALA A 209 -2.08 -16.98 6.98
C ALA A 209 -2.13 -18.33 7.71
N SER A 210 -2.27 -19.40 6.93
CA SER A 210 -2.18 -20.78 7.40
C SER A 210 -0.73 -21.24 7.19
N HIS A 211 -0.01 -21.50 8.29
CA HIS A 211 1.32 -22.12 8.39
C HIS A 211 2.57 -21.31 7.96
N ALA A 212 3.63 -21.50 8.75
CA ALA A 212 5.00 -21.07 8.46
C ALA A 212 5.64 -22.03 7.45
N THR A 213 5.30 -21.81 6.18
CA THR A 213 6.10 -22.21 5.02
C THR A 213 6.48 -20.93 4.28
N GLY A 214 7.59 -20.94 3.53
CA GLY A 214 8.15 -19.77 2.85
C GLY A 214 7.10 -18.85 2.21
N ALA A 215 7.37 -17.53 2.26
CA ALA A 215 6.45 -16.43 2.00
C ALA A 215 5.20 -16.77 1.14
N PRO A 216 4.00 -16.84 1.74
CA PRO A 216 2.75 -16.85 1.00
C PRO A 216 2.32 -15.40 0.71
N GLY A 217 2.07 -15.10 -0.56
CA GLY A 217 1.47 -13.84 -1.01
C GLY A 217 -0.05 -13.81 -0.80
N ILE A 218 -0.67 -12.66 -1.04
CA ILE A 218 -2.13 -12.50 -1.05
C ILE A 218 -2.64 -13.21 -2.31
N GLY A 219 -3.31 -14.35 -2.16
CA GLY A 219 -3.52 -15.31 -3.26
C GLY A 219 -2.21 -16.00 -3.63
N ALA A 220 -2.22 -17.12 -4.35
CA ALA A 220 -0.98 -17.68 -4.89
C ALA A 220 -0.31 -16.64 -5.80
N THR A 221 0.64 -15.86 -5.29
CA THR A 221 1.34 -14.83 -6.07
C THR A 221 2.41 -15.51 -6.89
N THR A 222 2.05 -15.94 -8.08
CA THR A 222 3.01 -16.49 -9.02
C THR A 222 3.74 -15.31 -9.66
N ASN A 223 5.05 -15.22 -9.45
CA ASN A 223 5.90 -14.27 -10.16
C ASN A 223 6.49 -14.98 -11.36
N ILE A 224 6.07 -14.58 -12.56
CA ILE A 224 6.53 -15.19 -13.80
C ILE A 224 7.20 -14.15 -14.69
N ALA A 225 8.28 -14.55 -15.35
CA ALA A 225 8.88 -13.75 -16.40
C ALA A 225 7.91 -13.64 -17.59
N GLY A 226 7.88 -12.49 -18.26
CA GLY A 226 6.98 -12.24 -19.39
C GLY A 226 7.18 -13.21 -20.54
N VAL A 227 8.41 -13.69 -20.75
CA VAL A 227 8.72 -14.75 -21.72
C VAL A 227 8.04 -16.06 -21.32
N VAL A 228 8.17 -16.46 -20.04
CA VAL A 228 7.55 -17.67 -19.50
C VAL A 228 6.02 -17.57 -19.54
N PHE A 229 5.45 -16.40 -19.24
CA PHE A 229 4.01 -16.18 -19.37
C PHE A 229 3.55 -16.24 -20.83
N GLY A 230 4.28 -15.62 -21.75
CA GLY A 230 3.95 -15.63 -23.17
C GLY A 230 3.98 -17.04 -23.79
N GLU A 231 4.83 -17.93 -23.29
CA GLU A 231 4.94 -19.32 -23.76
C GLU A 231 4.02 -20.30 -23.00
N GLY A 232 3.81 -20.05 -21.71
CA GLY A 232 3.06 -20.92 -20.80
C GLY A 232 1.56 -20.61 -20.72
N GLY A 233 1.16 -19.37 -20.98
CA GLY A 233 -0.24 -18.94 -20.92
C GLY A 233 -0.75 -18.63 -19.51
N PHE A 234 -2.07 -18.50 -19.40
CA PHE A 234 -2.82 -18.35 -18.17
C PHE A 234 -2.91 -19.71 -17.47
N ASN A 235 -2.82 -19.72 -16.14
CA ASN A 235 -2.84 -20.95 -15.35
C ASN A 235 -4.28 -21.45 -15.13
N ILE A 236 -4.87 -21.97 -16.20
CA ILE A 236 -6.22 -22.53 -16.20
C ILE A 236 -6.20 -23.94 -15.62
N ASP A 237 -7.29 -24.33 -14.93
CA ASP A 237 -7.45 -25.70 -14.45
C ASP A 237 -7.88 -26.59 -15.63
N SER A 238 -6.90 -27.25 -16.26
CA SER A 238 -7.08 -27.98 -17.51
C SER A 238 -7.75 -29.35 -17.33
N GLY A 239 -8.48 -29.59 -16.23
CA GLY A 239 -9.14 -30.87 -15.93
C GLY A 239 -10.67 -30.80 -15.92
N SER A 240 -11.26 -29.70 -16.40
CA SER A 240 -12.71 -29.50 -16.43
C SER A 240 -13.22 -29.24 -17.85
N SER A 241 -13.84 -30.26 -18.45
CA SER A 241 -14.44 -30.20 -19.78
C SER A 241 -15.63 -29.23 -19.91
N ASP A 242 -16.21 -28.76 -18.80
CA ASP A 242 -17.34 -27.81 -18.79
C ASP A 242 -16.94 -26.36 -18.43
N GLY A 243 -15.64 -26.04 -18.49
CA GLY A 243 -15.15 -24.70 -18.16
C GLY A 243 -15.72 -23.61 -19.07
N ARG A 244 -16.29 -22.54 -18.50
CA ARG A 244 -16.70 -21.32 -19.22
C ARG A 244 -15.76 -20.18 -18.83
N LEU A 245 -14.69 -20.00 -19.59
CA LEU A 245 -13.61 -19.06 -19.28
C LEU A 245 -13.80 -17.74 -20.02
N ILE A 246 -13.59 -16.62 -19.34
CA ILE A 246 -13.59 -15.30 -19.98
C ILE A 246 -12.29 -14.56 -19.70
N PHE A 247 -11.67 -14.06 -20.75
CA PHE A 247 -10.42 -13.30 -20.68
C PHE A 247 -10.70 -11.82 -20.93
N LEU A 248 -10.40 -10.97 -19.95
CA LEU A 248 -10.47 -9.51 -20.05
C LEU A 248 -9.05 -8.97 -20.12
N ILE A 249 -8.66 -8.46 -21.29
CA ILE A 249 -7.30 -8.03 -21.58
C ILE A 249 -7.28 -6.51 -21.76
N ASP A 250 -6.47 -5.83 -20.95
CA ASP A 250 -6.22 -4.41 -21.09
C ASP A 250 -5.50 -4.11 -22.41
N LYS A 251 -6.05 -3.18 -23.20
CA LYS A 251 -5.42 -2.62 -24.41
C LYS A 251 -5.28 -1.10 -24.30
N SER A 252 -5.16 -0.55 -23.10
CA SER A 252 -4.87 0.87 -22.89
C SER A 252 -3.48 1.23 -23.43
N GLY A 253 -3.20 2.54 -23.55
CA GLY A 253 -1.97 3.03 -24.16
C GLY A 253 -0.68 2.54 -23.47
N SER A 254 -0.72 2.20 -22.17
CA SER A 254 0.42 1.67 -21.41
C SER A 254 0.76 0.22 -21.77
N MET A 255 -0.19 -0.52 -22.33
CA MET A 255 0.01 -1.88 -22.83
C MET A 255 0.70 -1.93 -24.21
N ARG A 256 1.01 -0.78 -24.82
CA ARG A 256 1.59 -0.73 -26.17
C ARG A 256 2.94 -1.44 -26.26
N GLY A 257 3.18 -2.09 -27.41
CA GLY A 257 4.42 -2.82 -27.67
C GLY A 257 4.42 -4.21 -27.05
N GLU A 258 5.52 -4.58 -26.39
CA GLU A 258 5.75 -5.96 -25.94
C GLU A 258 4.73 -6.42 -24.88
N ARG A 259 4.17 -5.52 -24.07
CA ARG A 259 3.18 -5.88 -23.03
C ARG A 259 1.93 -6.52 -23.65
N LEU A 260 1.31 -5.85 -24.62
CA LEU A 260 0.17 -6.40 -25.35
C LEU A 260 0.57 -7.62 -26.18
N ALA A 261 1.77 -7.63 -26.78
CA ALA A 261 2.24 -8.79 -27.54
C ALA A 261 2.38 -10.05 -26.67
N VAL A 262 2.96 -9.92 -25.46
CA VAL A 262 3.06 -10.99 -24.47
C VAL A 262 1.68 -11.45 -24.02
N ALA A 263 0.75 -10.52 -23.74
CA ALA A 263 -0.61 -10.87 -23.36
C ALA A 263 -1.36 -11.66 -24.45
N LYS A 264 -1.24 -11.25 -25.72
CA LYS A 264 -1.81 -11.98 -26.86
C LYS A 264 -1.20 -13.37 -27.03
N ARG A 265 0.12 -13.47 -26.91
CA ARG A 265 0.85 -14.75 -27.02
C ARG A 265 0.43 -15.73 -25.93
N ALA A 266 0.36 -15.24 -24.68
CA ALA A 266 -0.11 -16.01 -23.53
C ALA A 266 -1.57 -16.47 -23.71
N LEU A 267 -2.44 -15.58 -24.19
CA LEU A 267 -3.83 -15.91 -24.47
C LEU A 267 -3.92 -17.03 -25.52
N MET A 268 -3.22 -16.88 -26.65
CA MET A 268 -3.21 -17.91 -27.70
C MET A 268 -2.70 -19.25 -27.19
N LYS A 269 -1.62 -19.25 -26.38
CA LYS A 269 -1.11 -20.48 -25.74
C LYS A 269 -2.11 -21.13 -24.83
N THR A 270 -2.87 -20.33 -24.09
CA THR A 270 -3.93 -20.83 -23.20
C THR A 270 -5.05 -21.48 -23.99
N LEU A 271 -5.54 -20.81 -25.03
CA LEU A 271 -6.62 -21.36 -25.87
C LEU A 271 -6.23 -22.72 -26.48
N LEU A 272 -4.98 -22.88 -26.89
CA LEU A 272 -4.45 -24.15 -27.42
C LEU A 272 -4.31 -25.26 -26.37
N GLN A 273 -4.30 -24.92 -25.08
CA GLN A 273 -4.21 -25.87 -23.96
C GLN A 273 -5.57 -26.20 -23.34
N MET A 274 -6.64 -25.51 -23.75
CA MET A 274 -7.99 -25.75 -23.25
C MET A 274 -8.49 -27.13 -23.70
N GLU A 275 -9.18 -27.84 -22.79
CA GLU A 275 -9.78 -29.14 -23.10
C GLU A 275 -10.96 -29.01 -24.07
N GLU A 276 -11.15 -30.05 -24.88
CA GLU A 276 -12.30 -30.17 -25.77
C GLU A 276 -13.60 -30.21 -24.96
N GLY A 277 -14.54 -29.32 -25.28
CA GLY A 277 -15.79 -29.11 -24.52
C GLY A 277 -15.83 -27.81 -23.73
N SER A 278 -14.66 -27.28 -23.33
CA SER A 278 -14.60 -25.99 -22.65
C SER A 278 -14.93 -24.84 -23.60
N LYS A 279 -15.50 -23.77 -23.05
CA LYS A 279 -15.89 -22.57 -23.79
C LYS A 279 -15.05 -21.37 -23.36
N PHE A 280 -14.78 -20.48 -24.30
CA PHE A 280 -14.09 -19.23 -24.02
C PHE A 280 -14.81 -18.00 -24.60
N TYR A 281 -14.57 -16.85 -23.98
CA TYR A 281 -14.91 -15.54 -24.51
C TYR A 281 -13.77 -14.55 -24.24
N ILE A 282 -13.53 -13.61 -25.15
CA ILE A 282 -12.45 -12.64 -25.02
C ILE A 282 -13.02 -11.22 -25.13
N TYR A 283 -12.63 -10.38 -24.17
CA TYR A 283 -12.82 -8.94 -24.22
C TYR A 283 -11.46 -8.26 -24.20
N PHE A 284 -11.24 -7.34 -25.14
CA PHE A 284 -10.25 -6.29 -24.93
C PHE A 284 -10.93 -5.06 -24.37
N PHE A 285 -10.29 -4.34 -23.46
CA PHE A 285 -10.86 -3.12 -22.91
C PHE A 285 -9.89 -1.95 -22.90
N ASN A 286 -10.44 -0.76 -23.10
CA ASN A 286 -9.77 0.51 -22.87
C ASN A 286 -10.75 1.51 -22.26
N ARG A 287 -11.49 2.31 -23.04
CA ARG A 287 -12.69 3.04 -22.60
C ARG A 287 -13.98 2.27 -22.90
N GLU A 288 -13.90 1.35 -23.85
CA GLU A 288 -15.01 0.52 -24.31
C GLU A 288 -14.61 -0.95 -24.18
N ALA A 289 -15.60 -1.84 -24.27
CA ALA A 289 -15.40 -3.27 -24.34
C ALA A 289 -15.41 -3.72 -25.81
N ASP A 290 -14.25 -4.07 -26.34
CA ASP A 290 -14.11 -4.75 -27.62
C ASP A 290 -14.32 -6.25 -27.38
N ALA A 291 -15.56 -6.68 -27.54
CA ALA A 291 -15.91 -8.10 -27.52
C ALA A 291 -15.32 -8.82 -28.75
N MET A 292 -14.96 -10.11 -28.60
CA MET A 292 -14.65 -10.97 -29.73
C MET A 292 -15.84 -11.02 -30.71
N PRO A 293 -15.63 -11.32 -32.01
CA PRO A 293 -16.67 -11.24 -33.04
C PRO A 293 -17.64 -12.44 -32.96
N SER A 294 -18.29 -12.61 -31.82
CA SER A 294 -19.28 -13.65 -31.52
C SER A 294 -20.25 -13.13 -30.46
N SER A 295 -21.53 -13.47 -30.60
CA SER A 295 -22.56 -13.17 -29.59
C SER A 295 -22.59 -14.17 -28.43
N ALA A 296 -21.95 -15.34 -28.59
CA ALA A 296 -21.90 -16.41 -27.61
C ALA A 296 -20.45 -16.87 -27.34
N MET A 297 -20.24 -17.57 -26.23
CA MET A 297 -18.97 -18.23 -25.95
C MET A 297 -18.70 -19.33 -26.99
N LEU A 298 -17.45 -19.41 -27.45
CA LEU A 298 -17.04 -20.39 -28.46
C LEU A 298 -16.44 -21.61 -27.76
N ASP A 299 -16.72 -22.80 -28.30
CA ASP A 299 -16.03 -24.02 -27.89
C ASP A 299 -14.54 -23.93 -28.29
N ALA A 300 -13.66 -24.49 -27.45
CA ALA A 300 -12.21 -24.52 -27.64
C ALA A 300 -11.75 -25.48 -28.76
N THR A 301 -12.36 -25.37 -29.95
CA THR A 301 -12.00 -26.15 -31.13
C THR A 301 -10.85 -25.49 -31.89
N PRO A 302 -9.99 -26.27 -32.58
CA PRO A 302 -8.90 -25.70 -33.39
C PRO A 302 -9.36 -24.63 -34.39
N ASP A 303 -10.52 -24.81 -35.02
CA ASP A 303 -11.08 -23.86 -35.98
C ASP A 303 -11.49 -22.53 -35.32
N ASN A 304 -12.13 -22.58 -34.15
CA ASN A 304 -12.50 -21.38 -33.42
C ASN A 304 -11.25 -20.63 -32.94
N ILE A 305 -10.25 -21.36 -32.44
CA ILE A 305 -8.99 -20.80 -31.96
C ILE A 305 -8.23 -20.11 -33.10
N ASN A 306 -8.14 -20.72 -34.28
CA ASN A 306 -7.49 -20.12 -35.45
C ASN A 306 -8.16 -18.82 -35.91
N ARG A 307 -9.50 -18.76 -35.92
CA ARG A 307 -10.23 -17.50 -36.23
C ARG A 307 -9.93 -16.40 -35.22
N MET A 308 -9.77 -16.77 -33.94
CA MET A 308 -9.44 -15.80 -32.90
C MET A 308 -8.00 -15.32 -33.02
N ALA A 309 -7.05 -16.13 -33.47
CA ALA A 309 -5.68 -15.70 -33.73
C ALA A 309 -5.63 -14.52 -34.72
N GLU A 310 -6.36 -14.62 -35.84
CA GLU A 310 -6.45 -13.53 -36.82
C GLU A 310 -7.05 -12.26 -36.20
N TRP A 311 -8.12 -12.39 -35.41
CA TRP A 311 -8.76 -11.25 -34.75
C TRP A 311 -7.86 -10.60 -33.67
N LEU A 312 -7.13 -11.42 -32.92
CA LEU A 312 -6.18 -10.97 -31.89
C LEU A 312 -5.10 -10.08 -32.50
N ASP A 313 -4.56 -10.45 -33.66
CA ASP A 313 -3.51 -9.68 -34.33
C ASP A 313 -3.96 -8.26 -34.70
N THR A 314 -5.23 -8.06 -35.05
CA THR A 314 -5.74 -6.73 -35.40
C THR A 314 -5.95 -5.80 -34.20
N ARG A 315 -5.80 -6.26 -32.95
CA ARG A 315 -6.05 -5.43 -31.75
C ARG A 315 -4.83 -4.59 -31.41
N GLU A 316 -4.98 -3.27 -31.34
CA GLU A 316 -3.88 -2.37 -30.95
C GLU A 316 -4.16 -1.67 -29.62
N ALA A 317 -3.07 -1.34 -28.91
CA ALA A 317 -3.13 -0.62 -27.65
C ALA A 317 -3.41 0.88 -27.88
N ALA A 318 -4.50 1.39 -27.30
CA ALA A 318 -4.88 2.79 -27.38
C ALA A 318 -5.82 3.21 -26.25
N GLY A 319 -5.73 4.49 -25.84
CA GLY A 319 -6.70 5.11 -24.94
C GLY A 319 -6.42 4.87 -23.45
N ARG A 320 -7.44 5.17 -22.63
CA ARG A 320 -7.42 5.04 -21.16
C ARG A 320 -7.89 3.64 -20.74
N THR A 321 -7.98 3.41 -19.43
CA THR A 321 -8.30 2.11 -18.84
C THR A 321 -9.58 2.20 -18.00
N ASP A 322 -10.61 1.47 -18.39
CA ASP A 322 -11.87 1.25 -17.70
C ASP A 322 -12.38 -0.18 -18.02
N PRO A 323 -12.24 -1.13 -17.07
CA PRO A 323 -12.66 -2.51 -17.28
C PRO A 323 -14.17 -2.71 -17.03
N ILE A 324 -14.90 -1.71 -16.51
CA ILE A 324 -16.30 -1.88 -16.08
C ILE A 324 -17.22 -2.35 -17.22
N PRO A 325 -17.16 -1.78 -18.44
CA PRO A 325 -17.99 -2.25 -19.55
C PRO A 325 -17.73 -3.73 -19.90
N ALA A 326 -16.46 -4.15 -19.88
CA ALA A 326 -16.09 -5.52 -20.19
C ALA A 326 -16.50 -6.49 -19.07
N LEU A 327 -16.41 -6.07 -17.81
CA LEU A 327 -16.91 -6.85 -16.66
C LEU A 327 -18.42 -7.07 -16.77
N ASN A 328 -19.20 -6.03 -17.04
CA ASN A 328 -20.65 -6.17 -17.21
C ASN A 328 -21.01 -7.16 -18.33
N GLY A 329 -20.29 -7.11 -19.46
CA GLY A 329 -20.46 -8.09 -20.55
C GLY A 329 -20.07 -9.51 -20.15
N ALA A 330 -18.91 -9.67 -19.49
CA ALA A 330 -18.38 -10.95 -19.07
C ALA A 330 -19.33 -11.70 -18.13
N PHE A 331 -19.86 -11.05 -17.10
CA PHE A 331 -20.77 -11.69 -16.15
C PHE A 331 -22.10 -12.11 -16.78
N GLY A 332 -22.54 -11.45 -17.86
CA GLY A 332 -23.74 -11.83 -18.61
C GLY A 332 -23.65 -13.16 -19.36
N HIS A 333 -22.44 -13.69 -19.55
CA HIS A 333 -22.20 -15.00 -20.16
C HIS A 333 -22.15 -16.15 -19.15
N GLU A 334 -22.44 -15.87 -17.87
CA GLU A 334 -22.41 -16.84 -16.76
C GLU A 334 -21.11 -17.67 -16.70
N PRO A 335 -19.93 -17.03 -16.67
CA PRO A 335 -18.67 -17.75 -16.68
C PRO A 335 -18.48 -18.58 -15.41
N THR A 336 -17.69 -19.65 -15.51
CA THR A 336 -17.15 -20.33 -14.32
C THR A 336 -15.91 -19.61 -13.82
N GLU A 337 -15.12 -19.03 -14.73
CA GLU A 337 -13.87 -18.37 -14.41
C GLU A 337 -13.62 -17.13 -15.27
N ILE A 338 -13.14 -16.06 -14.64
CA ILE A 338 -12.77 -14.80 -15.27
C ILE A 338 -11.29 -14.54 -15.04
N TRP A 339 -10.58 -14.11 -16.08
CA TRP A 339 -9.17 -13.73 -16.05
C TRP A 339 -9.01 -12.26 -16.45
N LEU A 340 -8.68 -11.39 -15.49
CA LEU A 340 -8.47 -9.95 -15.71
C LEU A 340 -6.98 -9.62 -15.78
N LEU A 341 -6.48 -9.20 -16.94
CA LEU A 341 -5.08 -8.80 -17.15
C LEU A 341 -4.96 -7.29 -17.38
N THR A 342 -4.07 -6.63 -16.65
CA THR A 342 -3.85 -5.17 -16.75
C THR A 342 -2.49 -4.74 -16.17
N ASP A 343 -2.01 -3.53 -16.52
CA ASP A 343 -0.70 -2.99 -16.10
C ASP A 343 -0.76 -1.86 -15.05
N GLY A 344 -1.93 -1.58 -14.47
CA GLY A 344 -1.96 -1.09 -13.08
C GLY A 344 -2.64 0.23 -12.74
N GLN A 345 -3.46 0.80 -13.62
CA GLN A 345 -4.30 1.95 -13.24
C GLN A 345 -5.78 1.67 -13.45
N PHE A 346 -6.49 1.40 -12.35
CA PHE A 346 -7.94 1.25 -12.34
C PHE A 346 -8.54 2.02 -11.18
N HIS A 347 -9.77 2.48 -11.40
CA HIS A 347 -10.54 3.15 -10.37
C HIS A 347 -10.95 2.13 -9.29
N PRO A 348 -10.95 2.48 -7.99
CA PRO A 348 -11.43 1.60 -6.93
C PRO A 348 -12.85 1.03 -7.12
N ARG A 349 -13.65 1.67 -7.98
CA ARG A 349 -15.02 1.26 -8.33
C ARG A 349 -15.08 -0.11 -8.98
N VAL A 350 -13.99 -0.56 -9.61
CA VAL A 350 -13.92 -1.89 -10.23
C VAL A 350 -14.18 -3.00 -9.22
N MET A 351 -13.67 -2.84 -7.98
CA MET A 351 -13.90 -3.80 -6.91
C MET A 351 -15.38 -3.85 -6.52
N ASP A 352 -16.02 -2.69 -6.38
CA ASP A 352 -17.45 -2.59 -6.06
C ASP A 352 -18.30 -3.26 -7.16
N THR A 353 -17.96 -3.01 -8.44
CA THR A 353 -18.63 -3.63 -9.58
C THR A 353 -18.50 -5.15 -9.56
N VAL A 354 -17.29 -5.68 -9.35
CA VAL A 354 -17.07 -7.14 -9.30
C VAL A 354 -17.85 -7.76 -8.12
N ASN A 355 -17.83 -7.12 -6.95
CA ASN A 355 -18.57 -7.60 -5.79
C ASN A 355 -20.10 -7.54 -5.99
N GLN A 356 -20.60 -6.57 -6.75
CA GLN A 356 -22.01 -6.49 -7.12
C GLN A 356 -22.41 -7.58 -8.13
N LEU A 357 -21.60 -7.79 -9.18
CA LEU A 357 -21.88 -8.77 -10.23
C LEU A 357 -21.69 -10.22 -9.74
N ASN A 358 -20.75 -10.44 -8.82
CA ASN A 358 -20.44 -11.74 -8.23
C ASN A 358 -20.91 -11.86 -6.77
N ALA A 359 -22.11 -11.35 -6.46
CA ALA A 359 -22.63 -11.35 -5.09
C ALA A 359 -22.74 -12.77 -4.49
N GLY A 360 -23.04 -13.77 -5.32
CA GLY A 360 -23.11 -15.19 -4.93
C GLY A 360 -21.75 -15.87 -4.73
N LYS A 361 -20.66 -15.27 -5.24
CA LYS A 361 -19.29 -15.82 -5.18
C LYS A 361 -19.11 -17.17 -5.88
N ASP A 362 -20.01 -17.48 -6.81
CA ASP A 362 -19.98 -18.71 -7.62
C ASP A 362 -18.95 -18.64 -8.76
N ILE A 363 -18.55 -17.42 -9.15
CA ILE A 363 -17.62 -17.20 -10.28
C ILE A 363 -16.22 -16.95 -9.72
N LYS A 364 -15.24 -17.72 -10.20
CA LYS A 364 -13.83 -17.54 -9.86
C LYS A 364 -13.24 -16.37 -10.64
N VAL A 365 -12.66 -15.37 -9.96
CA VAL A 365 -12.02 -14.22 -10.64
C VAL A 365 -10.52 -14.23 -10.37
N ASN A 366 -9.72 -14.52 -11.38
CA ASN A 366 -8.26 -14.41 -11.33
C ASN A 366 -7.81 -13.06 -11.92
N THR A 367 -6.72 -12.53 -11.39
CA THR A 367 -6.17 -11.25 -11.84
C THR A 367 -4.70 -11.37 -12.19
N LEU A 368 -4.25 -10.61 -13.18
CA LEU A 368 -2.84 -10.54 -13.57
C LEU A 368 -2.39 -9.09 -13.66
N GLY A 369 -1.26 -8.82 -13.02
CA GLY A 369 -0.54 -7.55 -13.10
C GLY A 369 0.65 -7.67 -14.03
N LEU A 370 0.68 -6.90 -15.12
CA LEU A 370 1.76 -6.93 -16.11
C LEU A 370 2.69 -5.72 -16.00
N GLY A 371 3.99 -5.95 -15.79
CA GLY A 371 5.03 -4.94 -15.81
C GLY A 371 5.35 -4.32 -14.45
N ASP A 372 6.59 -3.83 -14.29
CA ASP A 372 7.13 -3.36 -13.00
C ASP A 372 6.39 -2.14 -12.42
N GLU A 373 5.67 -1.40 -13.27
CA GLU A 373 4.92 -0.22 -12.86
C GLU A 373 3.73 -0.51 -11.95
N ILE A 374 3.20 -1.73 -11.94
CA ILE A 374 2.09 -2.10 -11.06
C ILE A 374 2.57 -2.43 -9.64
N ARG A 375 3.85 -2.79 -9.47
CA ARG A 375 4.39 -3.31 -8.21
C ARG A 375 4.35 -2.29 -7.08
N GLY A 376 3.87 -2.72 -5.91
CA GLY A 376 3.78 -1.91 -4.70
C GLY A 376 2.81 -0.75 -4.79
N ARG A 377 1.98 -0.68 -5.86
CA ARG A 377 1.01 0.38 -6.06
C ARG A 377 -0.39 -0.06 -5.64
N ARG A 378 -1.28 0.92 -5.49
CA ARG A 378 -2.70 0.69 -5.17
C ARG A 378 -3.40 -0.22 -6.18
N GLY A 379 -3.01 -0.16 -7.46
CA GLY A 379 -3.53 -1.04 -8.51
C GLY A 379 -3.25 -2.51 -8.21
N GLU A 380 -2.01 -2.88 -7.87
CA GLU A 380 -1.68 -4.27 -7.50
C GLU A 380 -2.50 -4.74 -6.29
N ALA A 381 -2.59 -3.92 -5.25
CA ALA A 381 -3.38 -4.26 -4.06
C ALA A 381 -4.86 -4.53 -4.40
N LEU A 382 -5.45 -3.74 -5.30
CA LEU A 382 -6.83 -3.96 -5.76
C LEU A 382 -6.99 -5.27 -6.53
N LEU A 383 -6.05 -5.62 -7.42
CA LEU A 383 -6.08 -6.91 -8.13
C LEU A 383 -6.01 -8.10 -7.17
N MET A 384 -5.11 -8.02 -6.20
CA MET A 384 -4.95 -9.04 -5.17
C MET A 384 -6.22 -9.22 -4.33
N ILE A 385 -6.88 -8.12 -3.95
CA ILE A 385 -8.15 -8.16 -3.20
C ILE A 385 -9.25 -8.77 -4.06
N ILE A 386 -9.42 -8.31 -5.30
CA ILE A 386 -10.42 -8.84 -6.24
C ILE A 386 -10.26 -10.35 -6.41
N ALA A 387 -9.02 -10.82 -6.63
CA ALA A 387 -8.79 -12.26 -6.78
C ALA A 387 -9.15 -13.04 -5.51
N LYS A 388 -8.67 -12.57 -4.36
CA LYS A 388 -8.90 -13.23 -3.07
C LYS A 388 -10.38 -13.27 -2.69
N GLU A 389 -11.11 -12.19 -2.88
CA GLU A 389 -12.53 -12.08 -2.53
C GLU A 389 -13.45 -12.90 -3.45
N ASN A 390 -12.94 -13.40 -4.58
CA ASN A 390 -13.71 -14.15 -5.57
C ASN A 390 -13.06 -15.50 -5.87
N GLY A 391 -12.36 -16.10 -4.89
CA GLY A 391 -11.83 -17.46 -4.98
C GLY A 391 -10.73 -17.70 -6.02
N GLY A 392 -10.18 -16.64 -6.62
CA GLY A 392 -9.14 -16.72 -7.63
C GLY A 392 -7.74 -16.40 -7.12
N THR A 393 -6.80 -16.30 -8.07
CA THR A 393 -5.38 -16.04 -7.80
C THR A 393 -4.90 -14.77 -8.48
N TYR A 394 -3.89 -14.11 -7.90
CA TYR A 394 -3.21 -12.97 -8.50
C TYR A 394 -1.84 -13.41 -9.04
N THR A 395 -1.59 -13.22 -10.33
CA THR A 395 -0.30 -13.50 -10.96
C THR A 395 0.40 -12.19 -11.32
N TYR A 396 1.66 -12.04 -10.91
CA TYR A 396 2.48 -10.94 -11.39
C TYR A 396 3.35 -11.41 -12.55
N VAL A 397 3.31 -10.65 -13.64
CA VAL A 397 4.09 -10.90 -14.83
C VAL A 397 5.15 -9.80 -14.98
N ASN A 398 6.42 -10.17 -14.84
CA ASN A 398 7.52 -9.26 -15.12
C ASN A 398 7.81 -9.23 -16.62
N ALA A 399 7.31 -8.22 -17.33
CA ALA A 399 7.52 -8.06 -18.77
C ALA A 399 9.00 -7.92 -19.19
N ASN A 400 9.89 -7.51 -18.27
CA ASN A 400 11.31 -7.23 -18.54
C ASN A 400 12.26 -8.34 -18.05
N ALA A 401 11.76 -9.37 -17.37
CA ALA A 401 12.61 -10.45 -16.86
C ALA A 401 12.93 -11.49 -17.93
N GLN A 402 14.21 -11.81 -18.09
CA GLN A 402 14.67 -13.00 -18.83
C GLN A 402 14.27 -14.29 -18.07
N PRO A 403 14.06 -15.43 -18.75
CA PRO A 403 13.84 -16.71 -18.09
C PRO A 403 15.00 -17.05 -17.14
N PRO A 404 14.75 -17.72 -15.99
CA PRO A 404 15.82 -18.25 -15.18
C PRO A 404 16.67 -19.24 -16.00
N ALA A 405 18.00 -19.18 -15.86
CA ALA A 405 18.89 -20.12 -16.51
C ALA A 405 18.57 -21.56 -16.07
N PRO A 406 18.63 -22.55 -16.98
CA PRO A 406 18.35 -23.94 -16.63
C PRO A 406 19.29 -24.39 -15.51
N GLN A 407 18.72 -24.90 -14.42
CA GLN A 407 19.49 -25.56 -13.38
C GLN A 407 20.06 -26.86 -13.98
N LYS A 408 21.39 -26.97 -13.98
CA LYS A 408 22.12 -28.15 -14.47
C LYS A 408 21.99 -29.33 -13.50
#